data_AF-A0A8T1H3Y5-F1
#
_entry.id   AF-A0A8T1H3Y5-F1
#
_cell.length_a   1.000
_cell.length_b   1.000
_cell.length_c   1.000
_cell.angle_alpha   90.00
_cell.angle_beta   90.00
_cell.angle_gamma   90.00
#
_symmetry.space_group_name_H-M   'P 1'
#
loop_
_entity.id
_entity.type
_entity.pdbx_description
1 polymer ?
#
loop_
_entity_poly.entity_id
_entity_poly.type
_entity_poly.pdbx_seq_one_letter_code
_entity_poly.pdbx_strand_id
1 'polypeptide(L)'
;MRSLLTRRVRPRCHFHRLPIANSIGSVCHFSTPINGNSRPSASDRNASDLSISLTRAEDSLFSFLEYIQRLYAPETQLRVAGGWVRDKLRGAESEDIDIALDNLMGAKFARHITKFQRDRKLPPSSVGVVKANSDKSKHLEVATVTIEGSTVDLVHLRAEEYTLDSRVPEVKFATPEDDASRRDLTINALFYNLHTRQVEDFTGKGVEDLKAGVIRTPREP
;
A
#
# COMPACT_ATOMS: atom_id res chain seq x y z
N MET A 1 -47.58 14.49 -26.28
CA MET A 1 -48.36 13.79 -25.22
C MET A 1 -47.44 12.84 -24.46
N ARG A 2 -47.36 13.02 -23.12
CA ARG A 2 -47.00 12.05 -22.03
C ARG A 2 -45.66 11.29 -22.17
N SER A 3 -44.59 11.62 -21.45
CA SER A 3 -44.29 11.35 -20.01
C SER A 3 -44.66 9.94 -19.55
N LEU A 4 -43.66 9.09 -19.23
CA LEU A 4 -43.71 8.10 -18.13
C LEU A 4 -42.28 7.66 -17.69
N LEU A 5 -41.93 8.08 -16.47
CA LEU A 5 -41.26 7.37 -15.36
C LEU A 5 -39.96 6.55 -15.51
N THR A 6 -38.91 7.13 -14.92
CA THR A 6 -38.00 6.57 -13.89
C THR A 6 -38.21 5.12 -13.41
N ARG A 7 -37.13 4.32 -13.48
CA ARG A 7 -36.89 3.21 -12.54
C ARG A 7 -35.40 3.08 -12.22
N ARG A 8 -35.01 3.60 -11.04
CA ARG A 8 -33.74 3.30 -10.37
C ARG A 8 -33.74 1.83 -9.95
N VAL A 9 -32.79 1.05 -10.45
CA VAL A 9 -32.50 -0.30 -9.93
C VAL A 9 -31.32 -0.18 -8.98
N ARG A 10 -31.56 -0.37 -7.68
CA ARG A 10 -30.51 -0.53 -6.66
C ARG A 10 -29.99 -1.96 -6.73
N PRO A 11 -28.67 -2.22 -6.76
CA PRO A 11 -28.17 -3.54 -6.45
C PRO A 11 -28.17 -3.74 -4.93
N ARG A 12 -28.83 -4.82 -4.48
CA ARG A 12 -28.75 -5.32 -3.10
C ARG A 12 -27.38 -5.99 -2.91
N CYS A 13 -26.50 -5.37 -2.14
CA CYS A 13 -25.36 -6.07 -1.54
C CYS A 13 -25.83 -6.79 -0.28
N HIS A 14 -25.91 -8.13 -0.35
CA HIS A 14 -25.94 -8.99 0.82
C HIS A 14 -24.66 -9.83 0.83
N PHE A 15 -23.64 -9.33 1.52
CA PHE A 15 -22.56 -10.18 2.02
C PHE A 15 -22.83 -10.45 3.49
N HIS A 16 -23.13 -11.71 3.78
CA HIS A 16 -23.33 -12.23 5.12
C HIS A 16 -22.03 -12.17 5.91
N ARG A 17 -22.12 -11.60 7.12
CA ARG A 17 -21.14 -11.70 8.21
C ARG A 17 -20.93 -13.17 8.60
N LEU A 18 -19.68 -13.58 8.78
CA LEU A 18 -19.33 -14.76 9.58
C LEU A 18 -18.90 -14.29 10.98
N PRO A 19 -19.39 -14.91 12.07
CA PRO A 19 -19.03 -14.55 13.44
C PRO A 19 -17.90 -15.45 13.97
N ILE A 20 -16.96 -14.86 14.71
CA ILE A 20 -16.15 -15.60 15.70
C ILE A 20 -16.42 -14.93 17.03
N ALA A 21 -17.20 -15.60 17.87
CA ALA A 21 -17.55 -15.15 19.21
C ALA A 21 -16.85 -16.03 20.25
N ASN A 22 -16.39 -15.33 21.28
CA ASN A 22 -15.81 -15.76 22.54
C ASN A 22 -16.56 -16.90 23.24
N SER A 23 -15.81 -17.71 23.99
CA SER A 23 -16.30 -18.43 25.16
C SER A 23 -15.35 -18.21 26.34
N ILE A 24 -15.96 -18.23 27.53
CA ILE A 24 -15.54 -17.66 28.80
C ILE A 24 -15.41 -18.80 29.81
N GLY A 25 -14.46 -18.68 30.73
CA GLY A 25 -14.37 -19.47 31.98
C GLY A 25 -13.02 -19.16 32.66
N SER A 26 -12.95 -18.27 33.67
CA SER A 26 -13.22 -18.51 35.11
C SER A 26 -12.48 -19.77 35.60
N VAL A 27 -11.60 -19.80 36.60
CA VAL A 27 -11.44 -19.11 37.91
C VAL A 27 -9.97 -19.40 38.35
N CYS A 28 -9.22 -18.57 39.09
CA CYS A 28 -8.95 -18.72 40.53
C CYS A 28 -7.71 -17.88 40.97
N HIS A 29 -7.81 -17.34 42.18
CA HIS A 29 -6.82 -16.64 43.00
C HIS A 29 -5.44 -17.30 43.14
N PHE A 30 -4.37 -16.49 43.22
CA PHE A 30 -3.33 -16.59 44.25
C PHE A 30 -2.56 -15.26 44.41
N SER A 31 -2.60 -14.71 45.63
CA SER A 31 -1.81 -13.56 46.14
C SER A 31 -0.31 -13.92 46.17
N THR A 32 0.71 -13.06 46.11
CA THR A 32 1.05 -11.86 46.93
C THR A 32 2.35 -11.22 46.35
N PRO A 33 2.89 -10.09 46.87
CA PRO A 33 3.55 -9.05 46.07
C PRO A 33 5.08 -9.07 46.16
N ILE A 34 5.76 -8.40 45.21
CA ILE A 34 7.11 -7.86 45.43
C ILE A 34 7.33 -6.57 44.63
N ASN A 35 7.98 -5.67 45.36
CA ASN A 35 8.26 -4.27 45.10
C ASN A 35 9.42 -4.10 44.10
N GLY A 36 9.34 -3.10 43.21
CA GLY A 36 10.39 -2.84 42.23
C GLY A 36 10.18 -1.53 41.49
N ASN A 37 10.59 -0.43 42.12
CA ASN A 37 10.77 0.88 41.50
C ASN A 37 11.66 0.78 40.25
N SER A 38 11.11 1.06 39.08
CA SER A 38 11.89 1.51 37.93
C SER A 38 11.10 2.58 37.18
N ARG A 39 11.62 3.81 37.24
CA ARG A 39 11.19 4.95 36.42
C ARG A 39 11.13 4.53 34.95
N PRO A 40 10.06 4.83 34.19
CA PRO A 40 10.14 4.67 32.75
C PRO A 40 11.14 5.70 32.20
N SER A 41 12.17 5.20 31.54
CA SER A 41 13.12 5.97 30.74
C SER A 41 12.38 6.72 29.64
N ALA A 42 12.75 7.98 29.42
CA ALA A 42 12.15 8.88 28.45
C ALA A 42 12.60 8.60 27.00
N SER A 43 12.48 7.36 26.52
CA SER A 43 12.88 6.95 25.16
C SER A 43 11.76 6.32 24.31
N ASP A 44 10.61 5.95 24.88
CA ASP A 44 9.55 5.24 24.13
C ASP A 44 8.36 6.15 23.76
N ARG A 45 8.63 7.37 23.25
CA ARG A 45 7.55 8.34 22.97
C ARG A 45 7.37 8.80 21.53
N ASN A 46 8.01 8.22 20.51
CA ASN A 46 7.88 8.78 19.15
C ASN A 46 7.89 7.75 18.00
N ALA A 47 6.89 6.87 17.95
CA ALA A 47 6.53 6.18 16.70
C ALA A 47 5.04 5.94 16.49
N SER A 48 4.17 6.27 17.46
CA SER A 48 2.86 5.64 17.58
C SER A 48 1.63 6.50 17.24
N ASP A 49 1.75 7.58 16.45
CA ASP A 49 0.55 8.36 16.10
C ASP A 49 0.53 8.93 14.67
N LEU A 50 1.13 8.19 13.73
CA LEU A 50 1.02 8.47 12.29
C LEU A 50 -0.06 7.56 11.69
N SER A 51 -1.31 7.79 12.10
CA SER A 51 -2.45 7.07 11.54
C SER A 51 -2.91 7.75 10.26
N ILE A 52 -2.84 7.06 9.12
CA ILE A 52 -3.48 7.50 7.88
C ILE A 52 -4.97 7.13 7.93
N SER A 53 -5.83 8.12 7.68
CA SER A 53 -7.27 7.90 7.51
C SER A 53 -7.58 7.60 6.05
N LEU A 54 -8.24 6.46 5.81
CA LEU A 54 -8.64 6.02 4.48
C LEU A 54 -10.08 6.46 4.17
N THR A 55 -10.30 6.86 2.92
CA THR A 55 -11.65 6.98 2.38
C THR A 55 -12.27 5.60 2.20
N ARG A 56 -13.61 5.54 2.07
CA ARG A 56 -14.31 4.26 1.82
C ARG A 56 -13.87 3.60 0.50
N ALA A 57 -13.53 4.40 -0.51
CA ALA A 57 -13.07 3.89 -1.80
C ALA A 57 -11.68 3.26 -1.66
N GLU A 58 -10.74 3.94 -0.99
CA GLU A 58 -9.40 3.42 -0.72
C GLU A 58 -9.44 2.15 0.12
N ASP A 59 -10.26 2.11 1.18
CA ASP A 59 -10.36 0.91 2.01
C ASP A 59 -10.95 -0.29 1.26
N SER A 60 -11.96 -0.06 0.40
CA SER A 60 -12.52 -1.10 -0.50
C SER A 60 -11.46 -1.61 -1.48
N LEU A 61 -10.74 -0.68 -2.12
CA LEU A 61 -9.66 -0.96 -3.05
C LEU A 61 -8.54 -1.77 -2.39
N PHE A 62 -8.03 -1.33 -1.24
CA PHE A 62 -6.95 -2.01 -0.53
C PHE A 62 -7.37 -3.39 -0.05
N SER A 63 -8.60 -3.51 0.49
CA SER A 63 -9.15 -4.80 0.89
C SER A 63 -9.27 -5.78 -0.29
N PHE A 64 -9.63 -5.29 -1.48
CA PHE A 64 -9.66 -6.10 -2.69
C PHE A 64 -8.26 -6.54 -3.12
N LEU A 65 -7.27 -5.64 -3.12
CA LEU A 65 -5.89 -5.97 -3.46
C LEU A 65 -5.30 -6.99 -2.49
N GLU A 66 -5.51 -6.83 -1.18
CA GLU A 66 -5.12 -7.80 -0.15
C GLU A 66 -5.78 -9.16 -0.38
N TYR A 67 -7.06 -9.18 -0.77
CA TYR A 67 -7.76 -10.42 -1.07
C TYR A 67 -7.13 -11.16 -2.27
N ILE A 68 -6.80 -10.44 -3.34
CA ILE A 68 -6.11 -11.00 -4.51
C ILE A 68 -4.71 -11.49 -4.12
N GLN A 69 -3.97 -10.72 -3.34
CA GLN A 69 -2.65 -11.09 -2.83
C GLN A 69 -2.73 -12.42 -2.05
N ARG A 70 -3.66 -12.56 -1.10
CA ARG A 70 -3.80 -13.80 -0.31
C ARG A 70 -4.12 -15.03 -1.16
N LEU A 71 -4.83 -14.85 -2.27
CA LEU A 71 -5.22 -15.95 -3.15
C LEU A 71 -4.12 -16.38 -4.12
N TYR A 72 -3.34 -15.44 -4.65
CA TYR A 72 -2.44 -15.71 -5.77
C TYR A 72 -0.95 -15.46 -5.48
N ALA A 73 -0.64 -14.71 -4.43
CA ALA A 73 0.71 -14.28 -4.08
C ALA A 73 0.88 -14.06 -2.56
N PRO A 74 0.65 -15.09 -1.71
CA PRO A 74 0.59 -14.95 -0.25
C PRO A 74 1.91 -14.48 0.39
N GLU A 75 3.04 -14.72 -0.27
CA GLU A 75 4.38 -14.30 0.17
C GLU A 75 4.75 -12.87 -0.27
N THR A 76 3.89 -12.19 -1.05
CA THR A 76 4.15 -10.83 -1.54
C THR A 76 3.55 -9.80 -0.60
N GLN A 77 4.35 -8.85 -0.13
CA GLN A 77 3.82 -7.70 0.62
C GLN A 77 3.40 -6.58 -0.35
N LEU A 78 2.37 -5.84 0.05
CA LEU A 78 1.80 -4.71 -0.67
C LEU A 78 2.03 -3.45 0.16
N ARG A 79 2.56 -2.41 -0.48
CA ARG A 79 2.76 -1.10 0.13
C ARG A 79 2.26 -0.01 -0.81
N VAL A 80 1.57 1.01 -0.31
CA VAL A 80 1.46 2.27 -1.05
C VAL A 80 2.78 3.00 -0.88
N ALA A 81 3.36 3.56 -1.94
CA ALA A 81 4.62 4.27 -1.87
C ALA A 81 4.47 5.73 -2.33
N GLY A 82 5.38 6.60 -1.87
CA GLY A 82 5.56 7.92 -2.49
C GLY A 82 4.55 8.98 -2.08
N GLY A 83 4.10 9.74 -3.09
CA GLY A 83 3.36 10.99 -2.90
C GLY A 83 2.06 10.80 -2.12
N TRP A 84 1.34 9.72 -2.37
CA TRP A 84 0.11 9.41 -1.64
C TRP A 84 0.32 9.36 -0.12
N VAL A 85 1.40 8.70 0.34
CA VAL A 85 1.69 8.56 1.77
C VAL A 85 1.99 9.92 2.40
N ARG A 86 2.84 10.72 1.73
CA ARG A 86 3.19 12.09 2.13
C ARG A 86 1.95 12.98 2.24
N ASP A 87 1.09 12.92 1.23
CA ASP A 87 -0.07 13.81 1.14
C ASP A 87 -1.12 13.44 2.18
N LYS A 88 -1.38 12.14 2.38
CA LYS A 88 -2.25 11.64 3.45
C LYS A 88 -1.77 12.01 4.85
N LEU A 89 -0.46 11.94 5.10
CA LEU A 89 0.13 12.36 6.37
C LEU A 89 -0.02 13.87 6.63
N ARG A 90 -0.21 14.68 5.58
CA ARG A 90 -0.51 16.11 5.67
C ARG A 90 -2.00 16.42 5.73
N GLY A 91 -2.86 15.40 5.71
CA GLY A 91 -4.32 15.56 5.66
C GLY A 91 -4.84 16.02 4.30
N ALA A 92 -4.07 15.82 3.22
CA ALA A 92 -4.51 16.07 1.85
C ALA A 92 -5.00 14.77 1.20
N GLU A 93 -5.96 14.91 0.28
CA GLU A 93 -6.39 13.80 -0.58
C GLU A 93 -5.44 13.64 -1.76
N SER A 94 -5.25 12.40 -2.22
CA SER A 94 -4.40 12.07 -3.36
C SER A 94 -5.05 10.94 -4.15
N GLU A 95 -5.13 11.10 -5.47
CA GLU A 95 -5.71 10.11 -6.39
C GLU A 95 -4.64 9.20 -7.01
N ASP A 96 -3.36 9.59 -6.90
CA ASP A 96 -2.23 8.88 -7.50
C ASP A 96 -1.70 7.80 -6.53
N ILE A 97 -2.24 6.58 -6.65
CA ILE A 97 -1.89 5.45 -5.77
C ILE A 97 -0.90 4.52 -6.47
N ASP A 98 0.36 4.56 -6.01
CA ASP A 98 1.41 3.63 -6.41
C ASP A 98 1.50 2.45 -5.43
N ILE A 99 1.14 1.25 -5.86
CA ILE A 99 1.27 0.01 -5.08
C ILE A 99 2.59 -0.68 -5.42
N ALA A 100 3.52 -0.64 -4.47
CA ALA A 100 4.78 -1.35 -4.50
C ALA A 100 4.64 -2.81 -4.04
N LEU A 101 5.26 -3.71 -4.81
CA LEU A 101 5.29 -5.16 -4.63
C LEU A 101 6.72 -5.64 -4.38
N ASP A 102 6.95 -6.41 -3.33
CA ASP A 102 8.31 -6.79 -2.91
C ASP A 102 9.00 -7.78 -3.86
N ASN A 103 8.34 -8.90 -4.15
CA ASN A 103 8.91 -10.04 -4.86
C ASN A 103 8.10 -10.42 -6.11
N LEU A 104 7.28 -9.49 -6.61
CA LEU A 104 6.38 -9.73 -7.72
C LEU A 104 6.35 -8.52 -8.66
N MET A 105 6.44 -8.78 -9.96
CA MET A 105 6.28 -7.73 -10.98
C MET A 105 4.82 -7.25 -11.03
N GLY A 106 4.62 -5.93 -11.15
CA GLY A 106 3.28 -5.32 -11.27
C GLY A 106 2.43 -5.94 -12.37
N ALA A 107 3.02 -6.19 -13.54
CA ALA A 107 2.33 -6.86 -14.65
C ALA A 107 1.84 -8.27 -14.30
N LYS A 108 2.61 -9.03 -13.50
CA LYS A 108 2.21 -10.37 -13.06
C LYS A 108 1.06 -10.30 -12.05
N PHE A 109 1.08 -9.34 -11.13
CA PHE A 109 -0.04 -9.10 -10.21
C PHE A 109 -1.31 -8.66 -10.94
N ALA A 110 -1.20 -7.75 -11.92
CA ALA A 110 -2.33 -7.34 -12.75
C ALA A 110 -3.01 -8.53 -13.45
N ARG A 111 -2.21 -9.50 -13.94
CA ARG A 111 -2.74 -10.74 -14.52
C ARG A 111 -3.51 -11.59 -13.51
N HIS A 112 -3.12 -11.61 -12.24
CA HIS A 112 -3.87 -12.30 -11.19
C HIS A 112 -5.25 -11.65 -10.96
N ILE A 113 -5.32 -10.31 -10.97
CA ILE A 113 -6.58 -9.56 -10.89
C ILE A 113 -7.50 -9.92 -12.07
N THR A 114 -6.97 -9.86 -13.31
CA THR A 114 -7.75 -10.21 -14.51
C THR A 114 -8.23 -11.66 -14.49
N LYS A 115 -7.37 -12.59 -14.04
CA LYS A 115 -7.73 -14.00 -13.90
C LYS A 115 -8.90 -14.18 -12.91
N PHE A 116 -8.82 -13.56 -11.74
CA PHE A 116 -9.86 -13.63 -10.73
C PHE A 116 -11.22 -13.15 -11.26
N GLN A 117 -11.24 -12.00 -11.96
CA GLN A 117 -12.45 -11.45 -12.53
C GLN A 117 -13.08 -12.37 -13.57
N ARG A 118 -12.24 -12.98 -14.42
CA ARG A 118 -12.68 -13.97 -15.42
C ARG A 118 -13.30 -15.20 -14.75
N ASP A 119 -12.61 -15.77 -13.77
CA ASP A 119 -13.04 -16.99 -13.07
C ASP A 119 -14.37 -16.77 -12.33
N ARG A 120 -14.58 -15.56 -11.79
CA ARG A 120 -15.81 -15.17 -11.08
C ARG A 120 -16.90 -14.58 -11.97
N LYS A 121 -16.69 -14.48 -13.29
CA LYS A 121 -17.61 -13.83 -14.25
C LYS A 121 -18.05 -12.44 -13.80
N LEU A 122 -17.16 -11.71 -13.14
CA LEU A 122 -17.42 -10.34 -12.75
C LEU A 122 -17.47 -9.47 -14.01
N PRO A 123 -18.26 -8.38 -14.01
CA PRO A 123 -18.15 -7.40 -15.07
C PRO A 123 -16.68 -7.00 -15.20
N PRO A 124 -16.16 -6.82 -16.42
CA PRO A 124 -14.81 -6.32 -16.57
C PRO A 124 -14.77 -4.99 -15.84
N SER A 125 -14.09 -4.95 -14.68
CA SER A 125 -13.48 -3.69 -14.27
C SER A 125 -12.59 -3.30 -15.44
N SER A 126 -12.42 -2.01 -15.70
CA SER A 126 -11.46 -1.54 -16.68
C SER A 126 -10.04 -1.80 -16.15
N VAL A 127 -9.67 -3.08 -16.02
CA VAL A 127 -8.29 -3.56 -15.91
C VAL A 127 -7.70 -3.38 -17.29
N GLY A 128 -7.49 -2.12 -17.66
CA GLY A 128 -6.66 -1.76 -18.78
C GLY A 128 -5.24 -1.98 -18.31
N VAL A 129 -4.66 -3.16 -18.59
CA VAL A 129 -3.21 -3.33 -18.48
C VAL A 129 -2.61 -2.38 -19.52
N VAL A 130 -2.31 -1.15 -19.11
CA VAL A 130 -1.56 -0.22 -19.94
C VAL A 130 -0.17 -0.83 -20.05
N LYS A 131 0.17 -1.25 -21.28
CA LYS A 131 1.46 -1.83 -21.64
C LYS A 131 2.58 -1.00 -21.02
N ALA A 132 3.63 -1.70 -20.58
CA ALA A 132 4.97 -1.17 -20.35
C ALA A 132 5.23 0.01 -21.29
N ASN A 133 5.39 1.22 -20.73
CA ASN A 133 5.70 2.41 -21.51
C ASN A 133 7.07 2.18 -22.19
N SER A 134 7.02 1.65 -23.42
CA SER A 134 8.18 1.26 -24.23
C SER A 134 9.07 2.44 -24.61
N ASP A 135 8.56 3.65 -24.46
CA ASP A 135 9.17 4.84 -25.06
C ASP A 135 10.09 5.61 -24.10
N LYS A 136 10.08 5.30 -22.79
CA LYS A 136 10.94 5.99 -21.81
C LYS A 136 11.80 5.09 -20.94
N SER A 137 11.47 3.80 -20.78
CA SER A 137 12.26 2.91 -19.92
C SER A 137 12.02 1.44 -20.25
N LYS A 138 12.96 0.83 -20.98
CA LYS A 138 12.91 -0.58 -21.42
C LYS A 138 12.88 -1.63 -20.30
N HIS A 139 12.96 -1.22 -19.02
CA HIS A 139 13.00 -2.12 -17.85
C HIS A 139 11.98 -1.76 -16.76
N LEU A 140 11.10 -0.78 -17.00
CA LEU A 140 10.11 -0.29 -16.03
C LEU A 140 8.71 -0.76 -16.44
N GLU A 141 8.41 -2.01 -16.14
CA GLU A 141 7.06 -2.54 -16.30
C GLU A 141 6.17 -2.07 -15.14
N VAL A 142 5.52 -0.91 -15.34
CA VAL A 142 4.39 -0.46 -14.52
C VAL A 142 3.12 -1.06 -15.11
N ALA A 143 2.22 -1.56 -14.25
CA ALA A 143 0.91 -2.04 -14.68
C ALA A 143 -0.20 -1.23 -14.00
N THR A 144 -0.87 -0.40 -14.77
CA THR A 144 -2.03 0.36 -14.29
C THR A 144 -3.27 -0.53 -14.27
N VAL A 145 -4.11 -0.37 -13.24
CA VAL A 145 -5.37 -1.10 -13.07
C VAL A 145 -6.43 -0.15 -12.55
N THR A 146 -7.63 -0.15 -13.16
CA THR A 146 -8.78 0.59 -12.62
C THR A 146 -9.80 -0.37 -11.99
N ILE A 147 -10.08 -0.17 -10.71
CA ILE A 147 -11.02 -0.96 -9.89
C ILE A 147 -12.06 -0.01 -9.33
N GLU A 148 -13.34 -0.23 -9.65
CA GLU A 148 -14.48 0.55 -9.15
C GLU A 148 -14.37 2.09 -9.32
N GLY A 149 -13.60 2.54 -10.32
CA GLY A 149 -13.38 3.96 -10.60
C GLY A 149 -12.11 4.55 -9.97
N SER A 150 -11.39 3.78 -9.16
CA SER A 150 -10.06 4.14 -8.65
C SER A 150 -8.98 3.54 -9.54
N THR A 151 -7.99 4.34 -9.92
CA THR A 151 -6.83 3.90 -10.70
C THR A 151 -5.65 3.67 -9.77
N VAL A 152 -4.97 2.54 -9.94
CA VAL A 152 -3.75 2.20 -9.20
C VAL A 152 -2.65 1.79 -10.14
N ASP A 153 -1.43 2.21 -9.85
CA ASP A 153 -0.23 1.77 -10.55
C ASP A 153 0.46 0.68 -9.74
N LEU A 154 0.57 -0.51 -10.33
CA LEU A 154 1.28 -1.64 -9.73
C LEU A 154 2.74 -1.56 -10.16
N VAL A 155 3.61 -1.35 -9.19
CA VAL A 155 5.05 -1.27 -9.37
C VAL A 155 5.74 -2.33 -8.52
N HIS A 156 6.93 -2.75 -8.91
CA HIS A 156 7.78 -3.60 -8.08
C HIS A 156 8.87 -2.75 -7.44
N LEU A 157 9.39 -3.20 -6.31
CA LEU A 157 10.56 -2.58 -5.68
C LEU A 157 11.77 -2.71 -6.60
N ARG A 158 12.52 -1.62 -6.75
CA ARG A 158 13.68 -1.56 -7.63
C ARG A 158 14.91 -1.12 -6.86
N ALA A 159 16.02 -1.79 -7.13
CA ALA A 159 17.35 -1.32 -6.80
C ALA A 159 17.96 -0.79 -8.10
N GLU A 160 18.63 0.34 -8.03
CA GLU A 160 19.36 0.89 -9.16
C GLU A 160 20.84 0.56 -8.98
N GLU A 161 21.33 -0.40 -9.75
CA GLU A 161 22.76 -0.64 -9.92
C GLU A 161 23.20 0.10 -11.19
N TYR A 162 23.82 1.27 -11.01
CA TYR A 162 24.37 2.04 -12.11
C TYR A 162 25.70 1.42 -12.55
N THR A 163 25.73 0.78 -13.71
CA THR A 163 26.98 0.37 -14.36
C THR A 163 27.68 1.60 -14.93
N LEU A 164 29.02 1.67 -14.84
CA LEU A 164 29.83 2.80 -15.35
C LEU A 164 29.54 3.15 -16.83
N ASP A 165 29.06 2.18 -17.61
CA ASP A 165 28.85 2.31 -19.06
C ASP A 165 27.40 2.62 -19.48
N SER A 166 26.44 2.71 -18.55
CA SER A 166 25.02 2.92 -18.91
C SER A 166 24.25 3.68 -17.82
N ARG A 167 23.47 4.68 -18.25
CA ARG A 167 22.48 5.38 -17.39
C ARG A 167 21.18 4.60 -17.19
N VAL A 168 21.06 3.41 -17.77
CA VAL A 168 19.90 2.53 -17.60
C VAL A 168 20.27 1.47 -16.56
N PRO A 169 19.70 1.52 -15.35
CA PRO A 169 19.99 0.54 -14.30
C PRO A 169 19.40 -0.83 -14.67
N GLU A 170 20.10 -1.90 -14.29
CA GLU A 170 19.53 -3.24 -14.29
C GLU A 170 18.56 -3.38 -13.13
N VAL A 171 17.31 -3.74 -13.42
CA VAL A 171 16.26 -3.83 -12.41
C VAL A 171 16.27 -5.22 -11.79
N LYS A 172 16.78 -5.32 -10.56
CA LYS A 172 16.67 -6.51 -9.70
C LYS A 172 15.58 -6.32 -8.65
N PHE A 173 15.00 -7.41 -8.16
CA PHE A 173 14.17 -7.38 -6.97
C PHE A 173 14.97 -6.79 -5.82
N ALA A 174 14.36 -5.87 -5.10
CA ALA A 174 15.03 -5.02 -4.13
C ALA A 174 14.26 -4.98 -2.82
N THR A 175 14.94 -4.58 -1.77
CA THR A 175 14.32 -4.34 -0.47
C THR A 175 13.59 -2.98 -0.47
N PRO A 176 12.60 -2.77 0.41
CA PRO A 176 11.99 -1.45 0.58
C PRO A 176 13.02 -0.36 0.90
N GLU A 177 14.07 -0.71 1.64
CA GLU A 177 15.21 0.14 1.97
C GLU A 177 15.99 0.57 0.71
N ASP A 178 16.23 -0.35 -0.22
CA ASP A 178 16.90 -0.06 -1.49
C ASP A 178 16.03 0.87 -2.36
N ASP A 179 14.72 0.61 -2.44
CA ASP A 179 13.78 1.45 -3.18
C ASP A 179 13.64 2.84 -2.56
N ALA A 180 13.63 2.94 -1.22
CA ALA A 180 13.62 4.20 -0.49
C ALA A 180 14.87 5.03 -0.81
N SER A 181 16.04 4.37 -0.83
CA SER A 181 17.34 5.02 -0.99
C SER A 181 17.60 5.57 -2.39
N ARG A 182 16.95 5.03 -3.43
CA ARG A 182 17.05 5.55 -4.81
C ARG A 182 16.08 6.70 -5.12
N ARG A 183 15.18 7.03 -4.19
CA ARG A 183 14.22 8.13 -4.38
C ARG A 183 14.90 9.48 -4.23
N ASP A 184 14.25 10.49 -4.80
CA ASP A 184 14.74 11.87 -4.82
C ASP A 184 14.72 12.51 -3.43
N LEU A 185 13.63 12.32 -2.67
CA LEU A 185 13.39 12.98 -1.40
C LEU A 185 12.98 12.00 -0.29
N THR A 186 13.43 12.25 0.94
CA THR A 186 13.07 11.46 2.14
C THR A 186 11.57 11.41 2.36
N ILE A 187 10.88 12.54 2.17
CA ILE A 187 9.41 12.64 2.29
C ILE A 187 8.66 11.86 1.19
N ASN A 188 9.30 11.55 0.06
CA ASN A 188 8.76 10.73 -1.03
C ASN A 188 9.18 9.26 -0.90
N ALA A 189 10.01 8.92 0.09
CA ALA A 189 10.50 7.58 0.37
C ALA A 189 9.74 6.91 1.53
N LEU A 190 8.54 7.42 1.83
CA LEU A 190 7.62 6.83 2.79
C LEU A 190 6.76 5.75 2.14
N PHE A 191 6.45 4.73 2.92
CA PHE A 191 5.61 3.61 2.52
C PHE A 191 4.45 3.46 3.50
N TYR A 192 3.32 2.95 3.02
CA TYR A 192 2.18 2.56 3.83
C TYR A 192 1.90 1.08 3.59
N ASN A 193 2.10 0.26 4.61
CA ASN A 193 1.92 -1.17 4.49
C ASN A 193 0.43 -1.52 4.59
N LEU A 194 -0.11 -2.15 3.53
CA LEU A 194 -1.55 -2.48 3.47
C LEU A 194 -1.95 -3.54 4.50
N HIS A 195 -1.01 -4.38 4.96
CA HIS A 195 -1.29 -5.48 5.88
C HIS A 195 -1.31 -5.01 7.33
N THR A 196 -0.30 -4.21 7.73
CA THR A 196 -0.19 -3.69 9.10
C THR A 196 -0.95 -2.39 9.28
N ARG A 197 -1.33 -1.72 8.17
CA ARG A 197 -1.97 -0.39 8.14
C ARG A 197 -1.12 0.68 8.82
N GLN A 198 0.20 0.53 8.73
CA GLN A 198 1.19 1.43 9.33
C GLN A 198 2.04 2.12 8.27
N VAL A 199 2.51 3.32 8.59
CA VAL A 199 3.54 4.01 7.81
C VAL A 199 4.90 3.44 8.16
N GLU A 200 5.69 3.12 7.14
CA GLU A 200 7.05 2.63 7.22
C GLU A 200 7.99 3.69 6.63
N ASP A 201 9.02 4.05 7.38
CA ASP A 201 10.06 4.99 6.96
C ASP A 201 11.43 4.31 7.00
N PHE A 202 11.84 3.79 5.83
CA PHE A 202 13.11 3.11 5.68
C PHE A 202 14.31 4.07 5.59
N THR A 203 14.07 5.37 5.40
CA THR A 203 15.13 6.39 5.45
C THR A 203 15.45 6.84 6.88
N GLY A 204 14.52 6.57 7.81
CA GLY A 204 14.56 7.03 9.20
C GLY A 204 14.41 8.54 9.40
N LYS A 205 14.26 9.30 8.31
CA LYS A 205 14.19 10.77 8.31
C LYS A 205 12.95 11.33 7.63
N GLY A 206 12.28 10.56 6.77
CA GLY A 206 11.15 11.03 5.97
C GLY A 206 9.98 11.55 6.81
N VAL A 207 9.65 10.89 7.91
CA VAL A 207 8.58 11.33 8.81
C VAL A 207 8.96 12.62 9.54
N GLU A 208 10.20 12.71 10.02
CA GLU A 208 10.71 13.89 10.72
C GLU A 208 10.79 15.09 9.77
N ASP A 209 11.36 14.88 8.58
CA ASP A 209 11.51 15.88 7.54
C ASP A 209 10.13 16.39 7.08
N LEU A 210 9.13 15.52 6.98
CA LEU A 210 7.76 15.91 6.65
C LEU A 210 7.15 16.82 7.72
N LYS A 211 7.35 16.52 9.01
CA LYS A 211 6.87 17.35 10.13
C LYS A 211 7.60 18.69 10.22
N ALA A 212 8.90 18.70 9.93
CA ALA A 212 9.73 19.89 9.96
C ALA A 212 9.64 20.74 8.69
N GLY A 213 8.99 20.24 7.62
CA GLY A 213 8.92 20.91 6.32
C GLY A 213 10.28 20.96 5.61
N VAL A 214 11.14 19.96 5.83
CA VAL A 214 12.50 19.87 5.29
C VAL A 214 12.50 19.06 4.01
N ILE A 215 13.18 19.56 2.98
CA ILE A 215 13.44 18.84 1.73
C ILE A 215 14.86 18.30 1.79
N ARG A 216 15.01 16.97 1.83
CA ARG A 216 16.29 16.28 1.96
C ARG A 216 16.35 15.07 1.05
N THR A 217 17.53 14.79 0.49
CA THR A 217 17.80 13.57 -0.28
C THR A 217 18.10 12.39 0.66
N PRO A 218 17.65 11.16 0.36
CA PRO A 218 17.97 9.98 1.18
C PRO A 218 19.47 9.65 1.23
N ARG A 219 20.18 9.86 0.11
CA ARG A 219 21.63 9.70 0.00
C ARG A 219 22.33 11.05 0.00
N GLU A 220 23.59 11.06 0.43
CA GLU A 220 24.45 12.24 0.32
C GLU A 220 24.58 12.63 -1.16
N PRO A 221 24.37 13.91 -1.50
CA PRO A 221 24.48 14.42 -2.87
C PRO A 221 25.92 14.47 -3.38
#